data_AF-A0A502CWZ4-F1
#
_entry.id   AF-A0A502CWZ4-F1
#
_cell.length_a   1.000
_cell.length_b   1.000
_cell.length_c   1.000
_cell.angle_alpha   90.00
_cell.angle_beta   90.00
_cell.angle_gamma   90.00
#
_symmetry.space_group_name_H-M   'P 1'
#
loop_
_entity.id
_entity.type
_entity.pdbx_description
1 polymer ?
#
loop_
_entity_poly.entity_id
_entity_poly.type
_entity_poly.pdbx_seq_one_letter_code
_entity_poly.pdbx_strand_id
1 'polypeptide(L)'
;MPSRTPSEGDGSSVGAQGWSSRWRDDDVDDDVAAPAPTQGRRPRITHLVLVDGLPADHWVEDGSDGGWQSRHRRRGGPALSTEHDDRERELRWLDCLVGGREALLALDDRPLVTGPLDLGDVPPDVRMRAEAISLECDRLAVEVFGLDELVAALRRLLAAALTADPGMLQRSNRDDTATGALVWAAGQANGLIGPEGHLLARELWPRLGIPPSAAGRGAALVQRLAPGSDQLVAPPGAPRLRATGVPGALLGTTRALLVTRRDEVLGTGLR
;
A
#
# COMPACT_ATOMS: atom_id res chain seq x y z
N MET A 1 -31.47 -37.10 -40.66
CA MET A 1 -32.33 -38.21 -40.20
C MET A 1 -31.47 -39.44 -40.01
N PRO A 2 -31.66 -40.30 -38.98
CA PRO A 2 -32.53 -40.20 -37.80
C PRO A 2 -31.68 -40.10 -36.49
N SER A 3 -32.08 -39.44 -35.40
CA SER A 3 -33.28 -39.60 -34.54
C SER A 3 -33.33 -40.95 -33.81
N ARG A 4 -33.04 -40.94 -32.49
CA ARG A 4 -33.72 -41.78 -31.48
C ARG A 4 -33.23 -41.47 -30.05
N THR A 5 -34.00 -40.64 -29.34
CA THR A 5 -34.52 -40.94 -27.98
C THR A 5 -35.69 -41.95 -28.12
N PRO A 6 -36.34 -42.54 -27.07
CA PRO A 6 -36.40 -42.19 -25.64
C PRO A 6 -36.47 -43.39 -24.64
N SER A 7 -36.55 -43.10 -23.34
CA SER A 7 -37.15 -43.87 -22.20
C SER A 7 -36.57 -43.24 -20.92
N GLU A 8 -37.27 -42.46 -20.09
CA GLU A 8 -38.56 -42.63 -19.38
C GLU A 8 -38.58 -43.90 -18.49
N GLY A 9 -38.58 -43.67 -17.17
CA GLY A 9 -38.48 -44.68 -16.11
C GLY A 9 -38.50 -44.05 -14.71
N ASP A 10 -39.66 -43.45 -14.39
CA ASP A 10 -40.42 -43.42 -13.13
C ASP A 10 -39.77 -43.63 -11.73
N GLY A 11 -40.25 -42.81 -10.80
CA GLY A 11 -40.64 -43.22 -9.45
C GLY A 11 -39.58 -43.24 -8.33
N SER A 12 -39.60 -42.24 -7.44
CA SER A 12 -39.88 -42.47 -6.01
C SER A 12 -39.86 -41.19 -5.18
N SER A 13 -41.01 -40.94 -4.58
CA SER A 13 -41.33 -39.98 -3.53
C SER A 13 -40.91 -40.47 -2.15
N VAL A 14 -40.12 -39.69 -1.41
CA VAL A 14 -40.02 -39.69 0.07
C VAL A 14 -39.46 -38.30 0.43
N GLY A 15 -39.95 -37.48 1.34
CA GLY A 15 -41.03 -37.54 2.32
C GLY A 15 -40.85 -36.27 3.14
N ALA A 16 -41.85 -35.39 3.12
CA ALA A 16 -41.87 -34.17 3.92
C ALA A 16 -42.24 -34.53 5.37
N GLN A 17 -41.34 -34.24 6.31
CA GLN A 17 -41.61 -34.19 7.75
C GLN A 17 -40.99 -32.86 8.20
N GLY A 18 -41.76 -31.86 8.62
CA GLY A 18 -42.73 -31.93 9.70
C GLY A 18 -42.17 -31.18 10.90
N TRP A 19 -41.87 -29.89 10.73
CA TRP A 19 -41.42 -29.01 11.80
C TRP A 19 -42.65 -28.35 12.42
N SER A 20 -43.24 -29.00 13.41
CA SER A 20 -44.27 -28.41 14.27
C SER A 20 -43.99 -28.73 15.74
N SER A 21 -43.80 -27.66 16.50
CA SER A 21 -44.33 -27.48 17.86
C SER A 21 -43.77 -28.37 18.97
N ARG A 22 -42.85 -27.80 19.76
CA ARG A 22 -42.72 -28.17 21.18
C ARG A 22 -42.08 -27.07 22.01
N TRP A 23 -42.85 -26.01 22.30
CA TRP A 23 -42.63 -25.22 23.51
C TRP A 23 -43.58 -25.79 24.56
N ARG A 24 -43.02 -26.53 25.52
CA ARG A 24 -43.65 -26.81 26.81
C ARG A 24 -42.91 -25.94 27.81
N ASP A 25 -43.66 -25.08 28.47
CA ASP A 25 -43.36 -24.58 29.79
C ASP A 25 -43.42 -25.78 30.75
N ASP A 26 -42.33 -26.02 31.47
CA ASP A 26 -42.31 -26.80 32.70
C ASP A 26 -41.32 -26.10 33.64
N ASP A 27 -41.89 -25.38 34.61
CA ASP A 27 -41.22 -24.89 35.81
C ASP A 27 -40.70 -26.08 36.62
N VAL A 28 -39.39 -26.13 36.86
CA VAL A 28 -38.78 -27.01 37.86
C VAL A 28 -37.74 -26.21 38.63
N ASP A 29 -38.10 -25.86 39.86
CA ASP A 29 -37.16 -25.51 40.94
C ASP A 29 -36.29 -26.74 41.25
N ASP A 30 -34.99 -26.63 41.01
CA ASP A 30 -33.99 -27.60 41.49
C ASP A 30 -32.78 -26.85 42.08
N ASP A 31 -32.50 -27.17 43.35
CA ASP A 31 -31.38 -26.73 44.18
C ASP A 31 -30.02 -26.90 43.48
N VAL A 32 -29.40 -25.80 43.04
CA VAL A 32 -28.06 -25.80 42.45
C VAL A 32 -26.99 -25.74 43.53
N ALA A 33 -26.38 -26.89 43.82
CA ALA A 33 -25.11 -26.99 44.52
C ALA A 33 -24.02 -26.16 43.80
N ALA A 34 -23.23 -25.41 44.57
CA ALA A 34 -22.20 -24.52 44.05
C ALA A 34 -21.20 -25.27 43.12
N PRO A 35 -20.86 -24.70 41.94
CA PRO A 35 -19.92 -25.34 41.03
C PRO A 35 -18.51 -25.35 41.60
N ALA A 36 -17.81 -26.48 41.44
CA ALA A 36 -16.39 -26.62 41.73
C ALA A 36 -15.56 -25.57 40.95
N PRO A 37 -14.43 -25.08 41.51
CA PRO A 37 -13.62 -24.07 40.85
C PRO A 37 -13.13 -24.57 39.49
N THR A 38 -13.55 -23.88 38.43
CA THR A 38 -13.09 -24.11 37.06
C THR A 38 -11.57 -23.94 37.01
N GLN A 39 -10.85 -25.00 36.67
CA GLN A 39 -9.45 -24.93 36.27
C GLN A 39 -9.32 -23.87 35.16
N GLY A 40 -8.64 -22.76 35.46
CA GLY A 40 -8.51 -21.64 34.55
C GLY A 40 -7.91 -22.10 33.22
N ARG A 41 -8.67 -21.96 32.14
CA ARG A 41 -8.17 -22.15 30.77
C ARG A 41 -6.95 -21.25 30.60
N ARG A 42 -5.78 -21.85 30.31
CA ARG A 42 -4.57 -21.10 29.99
C ARG A 42 -4.87 -20.11 28.84
N PRO A 43 -4.37 -18.88 28.91
CA PRO A 43 -4.57 -17.90 27.85
C PRO A 43 -3.93 -18.42 26.56
N ARG A 44 -4.66 -18.37 25.46
CA ARG A 44 -4.17 -18.75 24.13
C ARG A 44 -3.78 -17.49 23.36
N ILE A 45 -2.59 -17.51 22.75
CA ILE A 45 -2.10 -16.45 21.88
C ILE A 45 -2.28 -16.91 20.43
N THR A 46 -2.97 -16.12 19.62
CA THR A 46 -3.09 -16.37 18.17
C THR A 46 -2.12 -15.49 17.42
N HIS A 47 -1.22 -16.11 16.67
CA HIS A 47 -0.31 -15.45 15.75
C HIS A 47 -0.97 -15.38 14.38
N LEU A 48 -0.94 -14.21 13.75
CA LEU A 48 -1.44 -13.99 12.39
C LEU A 48 -0.30 -13.44 11.53
N VAL A 49 -0.06 -14.07 10.38
CA VAL A 49 0.85 -13.57 9.34
C VAL A 49 0.01 -12.95 8.26
N LEU A 50 0.25 -11.68 7.95
CA LEU A 50 -0.45 -10.97 6.88
C LEU A 50 0.49 -10.76 5.67
N VAL A 51 -0.02 -11.04 4.48
CA VAL A 51 0.62 -10.72 3.20
C VAL A 51 -0.36 -9.84 2.42
N ASP A 52 0.07 -8.64 2.03
CA ASP A 52 -0.77 -7.63 1.38
C ASP A 52 -2.06 -7.28 2.16
N GLY A 53 -1.99 -7.34 3.50
CA GLY A 53 -3.13 -7.06 4.38
C GLY A 53 -4.14 -8.20 4.48
N LEU A 54 -3.89 -9.33 3.83
CA LEU A 54 -4.70 -10.55 3.92
C LEU A 54 -4.00 -11.60 4.79
N PRO A 55 -4.73 -12.39 5.60
CA PRO A 55 -4.15 -13.46 6.40
C PRO A 55 -3.59 -14.57 5.51
N ALA A 56 -2.29 -14.82 5.64
CA ALA A 56 -1.56 -15.85 4.92
C ALA A 56 -1.29 -17.09 5.79
N ASP A 57 -1.12 -16.91 7.11
CA ASP A 57 -0.89 -18.00 8.05
C ASP A 57 -1.40 -17.65 9.45
N HIS A 58 -1.74 -18.68 10.24
CA HIS A 58 -2.02 -18.51 11.65
C HIS A 58 -1.67 -19.77 12.45
N TRP A 59 -1.17 -19.55 13.66
CA TRP A 59 -1.03 -20.63 14.64
C TRP A 59 -1.37 -20.12 16.04
N VAL A 60 -1.66 -21.07 16.94
CA VAL A 60 -2.06 -20.79 18.32
C VAL A 60 -1.02 -21.39 19.25
N GLU A 61 -0.50 -20.56 20.14
CA GLU A 61 0.42 -20.97 21.19
C GLU A 61 -0.28 -20.84 22.55
N ASP A 62 -0.13 -21.85 23.42
CA ASP A 62 -0.57 -21.73 24.80
C ASP A 62 0.39 -20.79 25.53
N GLY A 63 -0.13 -19.72 26.11
CA GLY A 63 0.67 -18.73 26.82
C GLY A 63 1.39 -19.38 28.01
N SER A 64 2.71 -19.18 28.11
CA SER A 64 3.46 -19.47 29.32
C SER A 64 3.00 -18.53 30.45
N ASP A 65 3.11 -18.97 31.71
CA ASP A 65 2.64 -18.28 32.93
C ASP A 65 3.32 -16.91 33.22
N GLY A 66 3.92 -16.28 32.21
CA GLY A 66 4.27 -14.88 32.22
C GLY A 66 2.99 -14.05 32.14
N GLY A 67 2.42 -13.72 33.29
CA GLY A 67 1.35 -12.73 33.39
C GLY A 67 1.69 -11.52 32.53
N TRP A 68 0.94 -11.34 31.46
CA TRP A 68 0.93 -10.10 30.70
C TRP A 68 0.56 -9.02 31.71
N GLN A 69 1.56 -8.36 32.29
CA GLN A 69 1.39 -7.06 32.88
C GLN A 69 0.98 -6.20 31.71
N SER A 70 -0.32 -6.10 31.50
CA SER A 70 -0.93 -5.07 30.71
C SER A 70 -0.44 -3.78 31.32
N ARG A 71 0.68 -3.26 30.79
CA ARG A 71 1.00 -1.85 30.82
C ARG A 71 -0.08 -1.16 29.97
N HIS A 72 -1.32 -1.23 30.45
CA HIS A 72 -2.22 -0.12 30.41
C HIS A 72 -1.53 0.99 31.22
N ARG A 73 -0.45 1.56 30.67
CA ARG A 73 -0.34 3.02 30.73
C ARG A 73 -1.74 3.45 30.36
N ARG A 74 -2.42 4.11 31.30
CA ARG A 74 -3.62 4.88 30.99
C ARG A 74 -3.19 5.76 29.82
N ARG A 75 -3.37 5.29 28.58
CA ARG A 75 -3.46 6.13 27.42
C ARG A 75 -4.64 6.98 27.83
N GLY A 76 -4.37 8.21 28.28
CA GLY A 76 -5.38 9.23 28.22
C GLY A 76 -6.01 9.07 26.84
N GLY A 77 -7.35 8.97 26.79
CA GLY A 77 -8.05 8.84 25.52
C GLY A 77 -7.44 9.84 24.54
N PRO A 78 -7.29 9.47 23.25
CA PRO A 78 -6.62 10.33 22.29
C PRO A 78 -7.20 11.73 22.45
N ALA A 79 -6.34 12.69 22.78
CA ALA A 79 -6.75 14.07 22.82
C ALA A 79 -7.43 14.34 21.47
N LEU A 80 -8.67 14.81 21.50
CA LEU A 80 -9.38 15.18 20.27
C LEU A 80 -8.46 16.15 19.55
N SER A 81 -8.03 15.79 18.33
CA SER A 81 -7.21 16.71 17.57
C SER A 81 -8.00 17.96 17.27
N THR A 82 -7.33 19.11 17.39
CA THR A 82 -7.91 20.34 16.92
C THR A 82 -7.86 20.38 15.40
N GLU A 83 -8.73 21.17 14.77
CA GLU A 83 -8.66 21.41 13.32
C GLU A 83 -7.28 21.96 12.91
N HIS A 84 -6.63 22.73 13.79
CA HIS A 84 -5.29 23.22 13.56
C HIS A 84 -4.27 22.08 13.50
N ASP A 85 -4.32 21.14 14.44
CA ASP A 85 -3.44 19.96 14.43
C ASP A 85 -3.65 19.10 13.18
N ASP A 86 -4.91 18.97 12.73
CA ASP A 86 -5.26 18.27 11.50
C ASP A 86 -4.66 18.96 10.27
N ARG A 87 -4.80 20.29 10.15
CA ARG A 87 -4.20 21.08 9.07
C ARG A 87 -2.67 20.97 9.05
N GLU A 88 -2.02 21.08 10.22
CA GLU A 88 -0.57 20.93 10.28
C GLU A 88 -0.11 19.52 9.88
N ARG A 89 -0.84 18.48 10.28
CA ARG A 89 -0.54 17.10 9.88
C ARG A 89 -0.67 16.93 8.38
N GLU A 90 -1.73 17.49 7.77
CA GLU A 90 -1.89 17.44 6.32
C GLU A 90 -0.78 18.20 5.58
N LEU A 91 -0.41 19.41 6.04
CA LEU A 91 0.71 20.13 5.44
C LEU A 91 2.03 19.36 5.55
N ARG A 92 2.33 18.76 6.71
CA ARG A 92 3.53 17.92 6.87
C ARG A 92 3.51 16.71 5.93
N TRP A 93 2.35 16.08 5.76
CA TRP A 93 2.18 14.98 4.82
C TRP A 93 2.44 15.44 3.37
N LEU A 94 1.84 16.56 2.95
CA LEU A 94 2.05 17.14 1.62
C LEU A 94 3.52 17.53 1.39
N ASP A 95 4.15 18.21 2.36
CA ASP A 95 5.55 18.61 2.31
C ASP A 95 6.44 17.39 2.04
N CYS A 96 6.21 16.28 2.74
CA CYS A 96 7.02 15.07 2.56
C CYS A 96 6.81 14.38 1.21
N LEU A 97 5.61 14.41 0.62
CA LEU A 97 5.39 13.83 -0.71
C LEU A 97 6.29 14.45 -1.78
N VAL A 98 6.51 15.76 -1.68
CA VAL A 98 7.18 16.58 -2.71
C VAL A 98 8.58 17.06 -2.29
N GLY A 99 9.03 16.75 -1.09
CA GLY A 99 10.40 17.04 -0.65
C GLY A 99 10.57 18.36 0.12
N GLY A 100 9.47 18.97 0.55
CA GLY A 100 9.46 20.10 1.48
C GLY A 100 8.45 21.19 1.13
N ARG A 101 8.35 22.18 2.02
CA ARG A 101 7.40 23.30 1.88
C ARG A 101 7.63 24.14 0.64
N GLU A 102 8.88 24.43 0.32
CA GLU A 102 9.22 25.23 -0.86
C GLU A 102 8.78 24.52 -2.14
N ALA A 103 9.08 23.22 -2.25
CA ALA A 103 8.65 22.39 -3.38
C ALA A 103 7.12 22.30 -3.47
N LEU A 104 6.41 22.21 -2.34
CA LEU A 104 4.95 22.21 -2.29
C LEU A 104 4.35 23.53 -2.77
N LEU A 105 4.92 24.67 -2.35
CA LEU A 105 4.47 25.99 -2.77
C LEU A 105 4.75 26.27 -4.25
N ALA A 106 5.86 25.76 -4.78
CA ALA A 106 6.23 25.86 -6.19
C ALA A 106 5.51 24.85 -7.10
N LEU A 107 4.79 23.88 -6.54
CA LEU A 107 4.12 22.83 -7.29
C LEU A 107 2.98 23.43 -8.15
N ASP A 108 3.08 23.26 -9.46
CA ASP A 108 1.95 23.40 -10.41
C ASP A 108 1.33 22.05 -10.80
N ASP A 109 0.29 22.08 -11.61
CA ASP A 109 -0.46 20.91 -12.11
C ASP A 109 -0.19 20.59 -13.60
N ARG A 110 0.79 21.28 -14.21
CA ARG A 110 1.08 21.11 -15.64
C ARG A 110 1.61 19.69 -15.88
N PRO A 111 1.13 18.99 -16.94
CA PRO A 111 1.66 17.69 -17.28
C PRO A 111 3.17 17.72 -17.51
N LEU A 112 3.85 16.65 -17.09
CA LEU A 112 5.27 16.50 -17.33
C LEU A 112 5.56 16.31 -18.82
N VAL A 113 6.48 17.11 -19.33
CA VAL A 113 7.02 16.92 -20.68
C VAL A 113 8.19 15.96 -20.63
N THR A 114 8.20 14.98 -21.54
CA THR A 114 9.31 14.04 -21.72
C THR A 114 10.52 14.76 -22.29
N GLY A 115 11.59 14.82 -21.50
CA GLY A 115 12.91 15.30 -21.90
C GLY A 115 13.95 14.18 -21.79
N PRO A 116 15.19 14.39 -22.27
CA PRO A 116 16.27 13.45 -22.07
C PRO A 116 16.53 13.20 -20.59
N LEU A 117 17.08 12.02 -20.26
CA LEU A 117 17.53 11.71 -18.91
C LEU A 117 18.71 12.61 -18.55
N ASP A 118 18.55 13.41 -17.49
CA ASP A 118 19.61 14.26 -16.96
C ASP A 118 20.33 13.53 -15.81
N LEU A 119 21.59 13.16 -16.05
CA LEU A 119 22.41 12.41 -15.10
C LEU A 119 23.51 13.27 -14.46
N GLY A 120 23.59 14.57 -14.76
CA GLY A 120 24.69 15.41 -14.27
C GLY A 120 26.08 14.80 -14.51
N ASP A 121 26.96 14.87 -13.50
CA ASP A 121 28.35 14.39 -13.54
C ASP A 121 28.54 12.94 -13.05
N VAL A 122 27.62 12.05 -13.40
CA VAL A 122 27.72 10.62 -13.08
C VAL A 122 28.85 9.94 -13.89
N PRO A 123 29.66 9.04 -13.28
CA PRO A 123 30.71 8.30 -13.97
C PRO A 123 30.23 7.56 -15.24
N PRO A 124 31.05 7.43 -16.30
CA PRO A 124 30.61 6.89 -17.59
C PRO A 124 30.01 5.49 -17.54
N ASP A 125 30.55 4.61 -16.68
CA ASP A 125 30.05 3.24 -16.47
C ASP A 125 28.66 3.24 -15.82
N VAL A 126 28.47 4.10 -14.81
CA VAL A 126 27.17 4.27 -14.16
C VAL A 126 26.17 4.94 -15.12
N ARG A 127 26.62 5.88 -15.94
CA ARG A 127 25.79 6.54 -16.97
C ARG A 127 25.22 5.56 -17.98
N MET A 128 26.07 4.75 -18.61
CA MET A 128 25.65 3.76 -19.59
C MET A 128 24.59 2.82 -19.02
N ARG A 129 24.79 2.41 -17.77
CA ARG A 129 23.87 1.52 -17.06
C ARG A 129 22.56 2.20 -16.67
N ALA A 130 22.61 3.45 -16.22
CA ALA A 130 21.42 4.25 -15.94
C ALA A 130 20.58 4.49 -17.20
N GLU A 131 21.22 4.75 -18.34
CA GLU A 131 20.53 4.89 -19.63
C GLU A 131 19.82 3.60 -20.05
N ALA A 132 20.47 2.44 -19.87
CA ALA A 132 19.86 1.13 -20.15
C ALA A 132 18.64 0.86 -19.24
N ILE A 133 18.75 1.13 -17.94
CA ILE A 133 17.63 1.02 -16.99
C ILE A 133 16.51 1.99 -17.38
N SER A 134 16.85 3.23 -17.73
CA SER A 134 15.86 4.23 -18.13
C SER A 134 15.08 3.79 -19.36
N LEU A 135 15.75 3.26 -20.39
CA LEU A 135 15.07 2.78 -21.60
C LEU A 135 14.06 1.67 -21.29
N GLU A 136 14.43 0.75 -20.38
CA GLU A 136 13.52 -0.30 -19.95
C GLU A 136 12.35 0.25 -19.11
N CYS A 137 12.61 1.21 -18.23
CA CYS A 137 11.55 1.94 -17.50
C CYS A 137 10.58 2.65 -18.46
N ASP A 138 11.11 3.30 -19.52
CA ASP A 138 10.30 3.99 -20.52
C ASP A 138 9.37 3.03 -21.26
N ARG A 139 9.91 1.86 -21.68
CA ARG A 139 9.13 0.79 -22.31
C ARG A 139 8.00 0.31 -21.39
N LEU A 140 8.31 0.05 -20.12
CA LEU A 140 7.33 -0.44 -19.14
C LEU A 140 6.26 0.60 -18.79
N ALA A 141 6.60 1.89 -18.78
CA ALA A 141 5.63 2.96 -18.57
C ALA A 141 4.51 2.92 -19.63
N VAL A 142 4.88 2.70 -20.89
CA VAL A 142 3.93 2.63 -22.01
C VAL A 142 3.21 1.28 -22.04
N GLU A 143 3.94 0.16 -21.94
CA GLU A 143 3.33 -1.17 -22.09
C GLU A 143 2.44 -1.57 -20.90
N VAL A 144 2.83 -1.23 -19.67
CA VAL A 144 2.11 -1.66 -18.46
C VAL A 144 1.01 -0.67 -18.08
N PHE A 145 1.29 0.63 -18.20
CA PHE A 145 0.39 1.69 -17.73
C PHE A 145 -0.29 2.47 -18.86
N GLY A 146 0.27 2.47 -20.08
CA GLY A 146 -0.26 3.28 -21.18
C GLY A 146 -0.07 4.78 -20.97
N LEU A 147 0.97 5.20 -20.24
CA LEU A 147 1.16 6.59 -19.82
C LEU A 147 2.52 7.14 -20.29
N ASP A 148 2.50 8.00 -21.31
CA ASP A 148 3.71 8.70 -21.78
C ASP A 148 4.29 9.64 -20.73
N GLU A 149 3.44 10.25 -19.89
CA GLU A 149 3.88 11.14 -18.82
C GLU A 149 4.72 10.39 -17.75
N LEU A 150 4.44 9.10 -17.56
CA LEU A 150 5.18 8.26 -16.61
C LEU A 150 6.63 8.03 -17.04
N VAL A 151 6.93 8.08 -18.35
CA VAL A 151 8.32 8.10 -18.88
C VAL A 151 9.08 9.29 -18.28
N ALA A 152 8.47 10.47 -18.33
CA ALA A 152 9.07 11.69 -17.83
C ALA A 152 9.24 11.66 -16.30
N ALA A 153 8.30 11.05 -15.58
CA ALA A 153 8.39 10.85 -14.13
C ALA A 153 9.51 9.88 -13.73
N LEU A 154 9.61 8.73 -14.42
CA LEU A 154 10.63 7.70 -14.14
C LEU A 154 12.05 8.21 -14.39
N ARG A 155 12.26 8.96 -15.48
CA ARG A 155 13.56 9.60 -15.76
C ARG A 155 13.98 10.56 -14.66
N ARG A 156 13.06 11.44 -14.20
CA ARG A 156 13.33 12.38 -13.10
C ARG A 156 13.56 11.66 -11.77
N LEU A 157 12.83 10.57 -11.52
CA LEU A 157 13.02 9.75 -10.33
C LEU A 157 14.39 9.04 -10.32
N LEU A 158 14.81 8.48 -11.45
CA LEU A 158 16.14 7.86 -11.60
C LEU A 158 17.27 8.88 -11.40
N ALA A 159 17.15 10.07 -12.01
CA ALA A 159 18.10 11.15 -11.83
C ALA A 159 18.22 11.60 -10.36
N ALA A 160 17.08 11.75 -9.67
CA ALA A 160 17.04 12.07 -8.25
C ALA A 160 17.66 10.96 -7.39
N ALA A 161 17.39 9.69 -7.72
CA ALA A 161 17.95 8.53 -7.03
C ALA A 161 19.48 8.48 -7.14
N LEU A 162 20.02 8.73 -8.33
CA LEU A 162 21.47 8.76 -8.58
C LEU A 162 22.14 9.97 -7.95
N THR A 163 21.47 11.12 -7.91
CA THR A 163 21.96 12.30 -7.18
C THR A 163 22.04 12.02 -5.68
N ALA A 164 21.02 11.38 -5.10
CA ALA A 164 21.00 11.03 -3.68
C ALA A 164 22.01 9.91 -3.35
N ASP A 165 22.28 9.00 -4.28
CA ASP A 165 23.10 7.81 -4.05
C ASP A 165 23.73 7.27 -5.34
N PRO A 166 24.85 7.85 -5.79
CA PRO A 166 25.53 7.41 -7.00
C PRO A 166 25.97 5.94 -6.95
N GLY A 167 26.20 5.41 -5.75
CA GLY A 167 26.60 4.03 -5.52
C GLY A 167 25.47 3.01 -5.66
N MET A 168 24.21 3.42 -5.88
CA MET A 168 23.06 2.51 -5.94
C MET A 168 23.18 1.46 -7.04
N LEU A 169 23.70 1.86 -8.20
CA LEU A 169 23.94 0.93 -9.29
C LEU A 169 25.21 0.13 -9.04
N GLN A 170 26.25 0.71 -8.46
CA GLN A 170 27.50 -0.02 -8.20
C GLN A 170 27.33 -1.19 -7.22
N ARG A 171 26.42 -1.07 -6.24
CA ARG A 171 26.19 -2.08 -5.19
C ARG A 171 25.50 -3.36 -5.66
N SER A 172 24.87 -3.37 -6.83
CA SER A 172 24.18 -4.55 -7.33
C SER A 172 24.25 -4.56 -8.85
N ASN A 173 24.46 -5.71 -9.47
CA ASN A 173 24.40 -5.91 -10.93
C ASN A 173 23.00 -6.33 -11.43
N ARG A 174 21.97 -6.22 -10.57
CA ARG A 174 20.60 -6.66 -10.87
C ARG A 174 19.77 -5.48 -11.41
N ASP A 175 19.94 -5.20 -12.70
CA ASP A 175 19.25 -4.11 -13.41
C ASP A 175 17.75 -4.32 -13.46
N ASP A 176 17.32 -5.56 -13.70
CA ASP A 176 15.93 -6.00 -13.60
C ASP A 176 15.26 -5.48 -12.31
N THR A 177 15.90 -5.72 -11.17
CA THR A 177 15.37 -5.36 -9.86
C THR A 177 15.42 -3.84 -9.63
N ALA A 178 16.40 -3.14 -10.21
CA ALA A 178 16.46 -1.67 -10.16
C ALA A 178 15.32 -1.04 -10.97
N THR A 179 15.09 -1.52 -12.18
CA THR A 179 13.94 -1.16 -13.03
C THR A 179 12.63 -1.39 -12.29
N GLY A 180 12.43 -2.60 -11.75
CA GLY A 180 11.21 -2.92 -10.99
C GLY A 180 11.01 -2.03 -9.76
N ALA A 181 12.09 -1.68 -9.05
CA ALA A 181 12.04 -0.78 -7.91
C ALA A 181 11.62 0.65 -8.31
N LEU A 182 12.13 1.17 -9.43
CA LEU A 182 11.76 2.50 -9.96
C LEU A 182 10.31 2.55 -10.42
N VAL A 183 9.87 1.55 -11.20
CA VAL A 183 8.49 1.44 -11.68
C VAL A 183 7.51 1.32 -10.51
N TRP A 184 7.83 0.49 -9.52
CA TRP A 184 7.02 0.38 -8.32
C TRP A 184 6.97 1.69 -7.53
N ALA A 185 8.10 2.36 -7.32
CA ALA A 185 8.16 3.61 -6.57
C ALA A 185 7.36 4.72 -7.26
N ALA A 186 7.52 4.91 -8.58
CA ALA A 186 6.76 5.87 -9.35
C ALA A 186 5.26 5.54 -9.36
N GLY A 187 4.89 4.27 -9.53
CA GLY A 187 3.49 3.85 -9.51
C GLY A 187 2.82 4.10 -8.16
N GLN A 188 3.51 3.84 -7.05
CA GLN A 188 3.01 4.11 -5.70
C GLN A 188 2.93 5.61 -5.39
N ALA A 189 3.87 6.41 -5.90
CA ALA A 189 3.87 7.86 -5.72
C ALA A 189 2.69 8.54 -6.40
N ASN A 190 2.19 7.93 -7.47
CA ASN A 190 1.11 8.44 -8.31
C ASN A 190 -0.22 7.71 -8.11
N GLY A 191 -0.31 6.78 -7.15
CA GLY A 191 -1.52 6.00 -6.90
C GLY A 191 -1.89 5.05 -8.04
N LEU A 192 -0.96 4.75 -8.95
CA LEU A 192 -1.16 3.80 -10.06
C LEU A 192 -1.09 2.34 -9.59
N ILE A 193 -0.45 2.10 -8.46
CA ILE A 193 -0.35 0.78 -7.85
C ILE A 193 -1.10 0.81 -6.52
N GLY A 194 -1.98 -0.17 -6.30
CA GLY A 194 -2.76 -0.29 -5.07
C GLY A 194 -4.24 -0.58 -5.33
N PRO A 195 -5.06 -0.68 -4.26
CA PRO A 195 -6.47 -1.03 -4.38
C PRO A 195 -7.28 -0.06 -5.26
N GLU A 196 -6.89 1.21 -5.27
CA GLU A 196 -7.52 2.27 -6.05
C GLU A 196 -6.76 2.59 -7.35
N GLY A 197 -5.69 1.86 -7.66
CA GLY A 197 -4.81 2.12 -8.79
C GLY A 197 -5.14 1.33 -10.06
N HIS A 198 -4.28 1.47 -11.07
CA HIS A 198 -4.38 0.74 -12.35
C HIS A 198 -4.18 -0.77 -12.17
N LEU A 199 -3.33 -1.18 -11.22
CA LEU A 199 -3.07 -2.57 -10.92
C LEU A 199 -2.56 -2.77 -9.48
N LEU A 200 -2.64 -4.00 -9.00
CA LEU A 200 -2.09 -4.39 -7.71
C LEU A 200 -0.60 -4.73 -7.82
N ALA A 201 0.16 -4.55 -6.74
CA ALA A 201 1.60 -4.89 -6.73
C ALA A 201 1.85 -6.36 -7.13
N ARG A 202 0.98 -7.29 -6.71
CA ARG A 202 1.05 -8.72 -7.09
C ARG A 202 0.87 -8.96 -8.61
N GLU A 203 0.22 -8.04 -9.31
CA GLU A 203 0.00 -8.10 -10.76
C GLU A 203 1.13 -7.41 -11.54
N LEU A 204 1.86 -6.50 -10.89
CA LEU A 204 3.02 -5.83 -11.48
C LEU A 204 4.14 -6.83 -11.78
N TRP A 205 4.58 -7.58 -10.76
CA TRP A 205 5.79 -8.40 -10.85
C TRP A 205 5.78 -9.41 -12.02
N PRO A 206 4.68 -10.17 -12.26
CA PRO A 206 4.60 -11.05 -13.41
C PRO A 206 4.70 -10.32 -14.75
N ARG A 207 4.12 -9.11 -14.87
CA ARG A 207 4.20 -8.29 -16.09
C ARG A 207 5.61 -7.78 -16.36
N LEU A 208 6.38 -7.53 -15.30
CA LEU A 208 7.77 -7.10 -15.44
C LEU A 208 8.73 -8.28 -15.66
N GLY A 209 8.31 -9.52 -15.38
CA GLY A 209 9.21 -10.68 -15.36
C GLY A 209 10.24 -10.64 -14.22
N ILE A 210 9.96 -9.92 -13.14
CA ILE A 210 10.90 -9.67 -12.02
C ILE A 210 10.36 -10.30 -10.73
N PRO A 211 11.22 -10.79 -9.81
CA PRO A 211 10.78 -11.26 -8.50
C PRO A 211 10.08 -10.18 -7.65
N PRO A 212 9.09 -10.55 -6.82
CA PRO A 212 8.45 -9.61 -5.89
C PRO A 212 9.39 -8.93 -4.88
N SER A 213 10.59 -9.47 -4.66
CA SER A 213 11.62 -8.86 -3.82
C SER A 213 12.08 -7.48 -4.30
N ALA A 214 11.80 -7.11 -5.57
CA ALA A 214 11.96 -5.76 -6.08
C ALA A 214 11.13 -4.71 -5.31
N ALA A 215 10.01 -5.10 -4.69
CA ALA A 215 9.23 -4.24 -3.81
C ALA A 215 10.05 -3.69 -2.64
N GLY A 216 10.84 -4.56 -2.00
CA GLY A 216 11.71 -4.18 -0.88
C GLY A 216 12.79 -3.17 -1.31
N ARG A 217 13.32 -3.32 -2.53
CA ARG A 217 14.25 -2.32 -3.09
C ARG A 217 13.55 -1.00 -3.42
N GLY A 218 12.32 -1.05 -3.95
CA GLY A 218 11.49 0.14 -4.17
C GLY A 218 11.22 0.89 -2.87
N ALA A 219 10.89 0.17 -1.79
CA ALA A 219 10.70 0.77 -0.47
C ALA A 219 12.00 1.40 0.07
N ALA A 220 13.14 0.72 -0.09
CA ALA A 220 14.44 1.24 0.32
C ALA A 220 14.91 2.45 -0.52
N LEU A 221 14.49 2.52 -1.79
CA LEU A 221 14.69 3.67 -2.65
C LEU A 221 13.87 4.87 -2.15
N VAL A 222 12.56 4.66 -1.95
CA VAL A 222 11.65 5.68 -1.40
C VAL A 222 12.14 6.22 -0.06
N GLN A 223 12.54 5.36 0.88
CA GLN A 223 13.03 5.80 2.19
C GLN A 223 14.27 6.69 2.09
N ARG A 224 15.11 6.47 1.08
CA ARG A 224 16.32 7.27 0.87
C ARG A 224 16.01 8.62 0.26
N LEU A 225 15.06 8.67 -0.67
CA LEU A 225 14.62 9.92 -1.30
C LEU A 225 13.76 10.79 -0.37
N ALA A 226 12.91 10.16 0.44
CA ALA A 226 12.06 10.82 1.43
C ALA A 226 12.19 10.19 2.82
N PRO A 227 13.30 10.48 3.55
CA PRO A 227 13.53 9.94 4.88
C PRO A 227 12.42 10.32 5.87
N GLY A 228 11.96 9.34 6.66
CA GLY A 228 10.94 9.52 7.70
C GLY A 228 9.50 9.57 7.17
N SER A 229 9.30 9.40 5.87
CA SER A 229 7.96 9.39 5.26
C SER A 229 7.12 8.17 5.65
N ASP A 230 7.75 7.09 6.10
CA ASP A 230 7.10 5.89 6.62
C ASP A 230 6.33 6.11 7.93
N GLN A 231 6.63 7.20 8.65
CA GLN A 231 5.97 7.56 9.90
C GLN A 231 4.75 8.47 9.68
N LEU A 232 4.52 8.91 8.44
CA LEU A 232 3.43 9.82 8.13
C LEU A 232 2.15 9.04 7.88
N VAL A 233 1.09 9.50 8.53
CA VAL A 233 -0.26 9.00 8.30
C VAL A 233 -0.94 9.94 7.33
N ALA A 234 -1.38 9.40 6.19
CA ALA A 234 -2.16 10.18 5.23
C ALA A 234 -3.45 10.68 5.91
N PRO A 235 -3.82 11.96 5.73
CA PRO A 235 -5.03 12.49 6.35
C PRO A 235 -6.29 11.81 5.80
N PRO A 236 -7.42 11.85 6.53
CA PRO A 236 -8.67 11.25 6.07
C PRO A 236 -9.03 11.67 4.63
N GLY A 237 -9.48 10.70 3.83
CA GLY A 237 -9.83 10.91 2.42
C GLY A 237 -8.65 11.16 1.49
N ALA A 238 -7.40 11.13 1.97
CA ALA A 238 -6.22 11.24 1.12
C ALA A 238 -6.00 9.98 0.28
N PRO A 239 -5.51 10.12 -0.96
CA PRO A 239 -5.02 8.97 -1.71
C PRO A 239 -3.82 8.34 -0.97
N ARG A 240 -3.69 7.02 -1.11
CA ARG A 240 -2.59 6.25 -0.51
C ARG A 240 -1.33 6.38 -1.36
N LEU A 241 -0.68 7.54 -1.27
CA LEU A 241 0.55 7.83 -2.00
C LEU A 241 1.79 7.52 -1.15
N ARG A 242 2.85 7.04 -1.80
CA ARG A 242 4.18 6.93 -1.19
C ARG A 242 4.99 8.18 -1.51
N ALA A 243 5.56 8.81 -0.48
CA ALA A 243 6.42 9.97 -0.67
C ALA A 243 7.68 9.58 -1.44
N THR A 244 7.98 10.31 -2.52
CA THR A 244 9.29 10.23 -3.16
C THR A 244 10.15 11.42 -2.79
N GLY A 245 9.57 12.53 -2.32
CA GLY A 245 10.32 13.76 -2.11
C GLY A 245 10.76 14.44 -3.41
N VAL A 246 10.26 13.96 -4.56
CA VAL A 246 10.69 14.41 -5.89
C VAL A 246 9.44 14.87 -6.66
N PRO A 247 9.19 16.19 -6.76
CA PRO A 247 8.01 16.72 -7.47
C PRO A 247 7.94 16.27 -8.92
N GLY A 248 9.11 16.17 -9.57
CA GLY A 248 9.23 15.71 -10.95
C GLY A 248 8.90 14.24 -11.17
N ALA A 249 8.73 13.44 -10.11
CA ALA A 249 8.27 12.06 -10.20
C ALA A 249 6.73 11.94 -10.11
N LEU A 250 6.02 13.06 -9.97
CA LEU A 250 4.57 13.09 -9.86
C LEU A 250 3.91 13.52 -11.18
N LEU A 251 2.89 12.79 -11.61
CA LEU A 251 2.09 13.09 -12.79
C LEU A 251 1.22 14.34 -12.56
N GLY A 252 0.84 15.02 -13.63
CA GLY A 252 0.00 16.23 -13.58
C GLY A 252 -1.29 16.02 -12.79
N THR A 253 -1.93 14.85 -12.93
CA THR A 253 -3.13 14.48 -12.16
C THR A 253 -2.87 14.40 -10.65
N THR A 254 -1.78 13.75 -10.25
CA THR A 254 -1.37 13.67 -8.84
C THR A 254 -1.01 15.05 -8.32
N ARG A 255 -0.26 15.84 -9.10
CA ARG A 255 0.13 17.21 -8.72
C ARG A 255 -1.09 18.13 -8.57
N ALA A 256 -2.07 18.04 -9.46
CA ALA A 256 -3.34 18.78 -9.36
C ALA A 256 -4.08 18.48 -8.04
N LEU A 257 -4.11 17.20 -7.64
CA LEU A 257 -4.70 16.79 -6.36
C LEU A 257 -3.94 17.41 -5.18
N LEU A 258 -2.61 17.37 -5.19
CA LEU A 258 -1.80 17.95 -4.12
C LEU A 258 -1.91 19.48 -4.06
N VAL A 259 -1.96 20.15 -5.21
CA VAL A 259 -2.20 21.60 -5.32
C VAL A 259 -3.55 21.98 -4.73
N THR A 260 -4.61 21.26 -5.10
CA THR A 260 -5.97 21.49 -4.58
C THR A 260 -5.97 21.41 -3.05
N ARG A 261 -5.39 20.34 -2.49
CA ARG A 261 -5.31 20.15 -1.03
C ARG A 261 -4.45 21.19 -0.33
N ARG A 262 -3.30 21.54 -0.91
CA ARG A 262 -2.45 22.63 -0.41
C ARG A 262 -3.27 23.92 -0.28
N ASP A 263 -4.00 24.28 -1.33
CA ASP A 263 -4.75 25.52 -1.40
C ASP A 263 -5.95 25.52 -0.43
N GLU A 264 -6.61 24.37 -0.25
CA GLU A 264 -7.67 24.20 0.76
C GLU A 264 -7.12 24.40 2.18
N VAL A 265 -5.99 23.77 2.51
CA VAL A 265 -5.41 23.85 3.86
C VAL A 265 -4.85 25.24 4.16
N LEU A 266 -4.23 25.90 3.19
CA LEU A 266 -3.71 27.27 3.35
C LEU A 266 -4.84 28.33 3.31
N GLY A 267 -5.83 28.17 2.43
CA GLY A 267 -6.93 29.11 2.27
C GLY A 267 -7.89 29.14 3.46
N THR A 268 -8.01 28.02 4.19
CA THR A 268 -8.83 27.94 5.41
C THR A 268 -8.22 28.70 6.59
N GLY A 269 -6.95 29.12 6.52
CA GLY A 269 -6.27 29.90 7.57
C GLY A 269 -6.43 31.43 7.49
N LEU A 270 -7.08 31.95 6.44
CA LEU A 270 -7.23 33.40 6.17
C LEU A 270 -8.64 33.95 6.46
N ARG A 271 -9.50 33.21 7.18
CA ARG A 271 -10.85 33.66 7.56
C ARG A 271 -10.97 33.91 9.06
#